data_AF-A0A4Z2EP51-F1
#
_entry.id   AF-A0A4Z2EP51-F1
#
_cell.length_a   1.000
_cell.length_b   1.000
_cell.length_c   1.000
_cell.angle_alpha   90.00
_cell.angle_beta   90.00
_cell.angle_gamma   90.00
#
_symmetry.space_group_name_H-M   'P 1'
#
loop_
_entity.id
_entity.type
_entity.pdbx_description
1 polymer ?
#
loop_
_entity_poly.entity_id
_entity_poly.type
_entity_poly.pdbx_seq_one_letter_code
_entity_poly.pdbx_strand_id
1 'polypeptide(L)'
;MNTQHHQPALALLSMSCGDESSIHRTNHSFISHQKWKVSQTKIRVFSTLIFILFGCLIFVALPVVIFKQIEGWSTLESIYFVVITLTTIGFGDFVAGGLENPEFLNYYKPVVLFWILVGLAYFAAVLSMIGDWFRVISKKTKEEVRADVL
;
A
#
# COMPACT_ATOMS: atom_id res chain seq x y z
N MET A 1 23.07 -74.77 -41.95
CA MET A 1 22.89 -75.67 -40.79
C MET A 1 23.24 -74.88 -39.54
N ASN A 2 22.54 -75.18 -38.46
CA ASN A 2 22.11 -74.26 -37.41
C ASN A 2 23.17 -73.95 -36.33
N THR A 3 23.09 -72.72 -35.82
CA THR A 3 23.14 -72.31 -34.39
C THR A 3 24.39 -72.18 -33.52
N GLN A 4 24.28 -71.13 -32.68
CA GLN A 4 24.76 -70.88 -31.31
C GLN A 4 26.14 -70.22 -31.13
N HIS A 5 26.20 -68.99 -30.60
CA HIS A 5 26.41 -68.72 -29.16
C HIS A 5 26.70 -67.23 -28.86
N HIS A 6 26.07 -66.73 -27.79
CA HIS A 6 26.49 -65.62 -26.90
C HIS A 6 26.73 -64.20 -27.44
N GLN A 7 25.88 -63.25 -27.01
CA GLN A 7 26.29 -62.13 -26.13
C GLN A 7 25.10 -61.16 -25.84
N PRO A 8 24.51 -61.19 -24.63
CA PRO A 8 23.57 -60.15 -24.17
C PRO A 8 24.26 -58.91 -23.53
N ALA A 9 25.60 -58.80 -23.58
CA ALA A 9 26.35 -57.80 -22.82
C ALA A 9 26.73 -56.52 -23.58
N LEU A 10 26.56 -56.47 -24.90
CA LEU A 10 27.03 -55.33 -25.72
C LEU A 10 26.00 -54.20 -25.91
N ALA A 11 24.73 -54.41 -25.53
CA ALA A 11 23.70 -53.37 -25.65
C ALA A 11 23.74 -52.33 -24.50
N LEU A 12 24.40 -52.63 -23.38
CA LEU A 12 24.45 -51.72 -22.23
C LEU A 12 25.62 -50.73 -22.25
N LEU A 13 26.62 -50.92 -23.13
CA LEU A 13 27.78 -50.02 -23.21
C LEU A 13 27.65 -48.91 -24.26
N SER A 14 26.70 -49.01 -25.20
CA SER A 14 26.38 -47.89 -26.12
C SER A 14 25.43 -46.87 -25.52
N MET A 15 24.92 -47.10 -24.31
CA MET A 15 23.96 -46.23 -23.63
C MET A 15 24.61 -45.27 -22.62
N SER A 16 25.94 -45.36 -22.44
CA SER A 16 26.70 -44.60 -21.43
C SER A 16 27.69 -43.59 -22.02
N CYS A 17 27.51 -43.15 -23.27
CA CYS A 17 28.39 -42.15 -23.88
C CYS A 17 27.60 -41.16 -24.75
N GLY A 18 26.62 -40.49 -24.15
CA GLY A 18 25.84 -39.50 -24.87
C GLY A 18 25.01 -38.52 -24.06
N ASP A 19 25.12 -38.44 -22.73
CA ASP A 19 24.14 -37.60 -22.00
C ASP A 19 24.59 -36.97 -20.67
N GLU A 20 25.84 -36.48 -20.58
CA GLU A 20 26.23 -35.62 -19.44
C GLU A 20 26.14 -34.11 -19.80
N SER A 21 26.17 -33.77 -21.09
CA SER A 21 26.06 -32.37 -21.56
C SER A 21 24.63 -31.82 -21.62
N SER A 22 23.62 -32.68 -21.54
CA SER A 22 22.21 -32.29 -21.66
C SER A 22 21.56 -32.00 -20.31
N ILE A 23 22.02 -32.65 -19.24
CA ILE A 23 21.46 -32.48 -17.88
C ILE A 23 21.85 -31.11 -17.29
N HIS A 24 23.03 -30.58 -17.62
CA HIS A 24 23.47 -29.28 -17.10
C HIS A 24 22.87 -28.07 -17.84
N ARG A 25 22.34 -28.26 -19.05
CA ARG A 25 21.79 -27.17 -19.88
C ARG A 25 20.30 -26.94 -19.64
N THR A 26 19.56 -27.96 -19.21
CA THR A 26 18.13 -27.87 -18.94
C THR A 26 17.79 -27.16 -17.63
N ASN A 27 18.72 -27.06 -16.68
CA ASN A 27 18.44 -26.37 -15.41
C ASN A 27 18.54 -24.83 -15.53
N HIS A 28 19.31 -24.30 -16.47
CA HIS A 28 19.52 -22.85 -16.61
C HIS A 28 18.43 -22.13 -17.44
N SER A 29 17.62 -22.86 -18.21
CA SER A 29 16.53 -22.28 -19.02
C SER A 29 15.20 -22.13 -18.28
N PHE A 30 15.03 -22.78 -17.11
CA PHE A 30 13.77 -22.75 -16.36
C PHE A 30 13.66 -21.60 -15.33
N ILE A 31 14.77 -20.92 -14.99
CA ILE A 31 14.78 -19.85 -13.97
C ILE A 31 14.31 -18.48 -14.52
N SER A 32 14.04 -18.34 -15.82
CA SER A 32 13.86 -17.03 -16.45
C SER A 32 12.42 -16.55 -16.65
N HIS A 33 11.37 -17.33 -16.35
CA HIS A 33 10.04 -16.95 -16.82
C HIS A 33 8.84 -17.11 -15.88
N GLN A 34 9.05 -17.25 -14.56
CA GLN A 34 8.01 -16.86 -13.63
C GLN A 34 8.01 -15.33 -13.46
N LYS A 35 7.74 -14.61 -14.56
CA LYS A 35 7.32 -13.22 -14.48
C LYS A 35 5.94 -13.23 -13.81
N TRP A 36 5.93 -13.20 -12.49
CA TRP A 36 4.78 -12.71 -11.75
C TRP A 36 4.48 -11.31 -12.30
N LYS A 37 3.58 -11.24 -13.29
CA LYS A 37 2.90 -10.01 -13.68
C LYS A 37 1.97 -9.69 -12.52
N VAL A 38 2.53 -9.36 -11.37
CA VAL A 38 1.79 -8.63 -10.34
C VAL A 38 1.31 -7.39 -11.09
N SER A 39 0.00 -7.32 -11.34
CA SER A 39 -0.57 -6.24 -12.13
C SER A 39 -0.07 -4.92 -11.53
N GLN A 40 0.69 -4.16 -12.31
CA GLN A 40 1.36 -2.93 -11.86
C GLN A 40 0.35 -1.92 -11.28
N THR A 41 -0.92 -2.06 -11.63
CA THR A 41 -2.05 -1.33 -11.05
C THR A 41 -2.37 -1.79 -9.63
N LYS A 42 -2.37 -3.11 -9.36
CA LYS A 42 -2.63 -3.66 -8.02
C LYS A 42 -1.56 -3.19 -7.03
N ILE A 43 -0.28 -3.25 -7.39
CA ILE A 43 0.82 -2.82 -6.49
C ILE A 43 0.66 -1.33 -6.11
N ARG A 44 0.35 -0.47 -7.09
CA ARG A 44 0.12 0.96 -6.83
C ARG A 44 -1.03 1.19 -5.87
N VAL A 45 -2.16 0.52 -6.08
CA VAL A 45 -3.34 0.63 -5.21
C VAL A 45 -3.06 0.10 -3.80
N PHE A 46 -2.38 -1.06 -3.68
CA PHE A 46 -2.00 -1.59 -2.36
C PHE A 46 -1.03 -0.66 -1.62
N SER A 47 -0.03 -0.12 -2.31
CA SER A 47 0.91 0.83 -1.73
C SER A 47 0.21 2.09 -1.24
N THR A 48 -0.70 2.65 -2.05
CA THR A 48 -1.55 3.78 -1.69
C THR A 48 -2.43 3.46 -0.48
N LEU A 49 -3.07 2.30 -0.46
CA LEU A 49 -3.94 1.90 0.64
C LEU A 49 -3.16 1.77 1.95
N ILE A 50 -1.98 1.15 1.92
CA ILE A 50 -1.10 1.03 3.08
C ILE A 50 -0.66 2.42 3.56
N PHE A 51 -0.29 3.33 2.65
CA PHE A 51 0.07 4.70 2.98
C PHE A 51 -1.09 5.43 3.68
N ILE A 52 -2.32 5.30 3.15
CA ILE A 52 -3.53 5.87 3.76
C ILE A 52 -3.77 5.30 5.15
N LEU A 53 -3.72 3.97 5.29
CA LEU A 53 -3.97 3.31 6.57
C LEU A 53 -2.94 3.71 7.63
N PHE A 54 -1.66 3.70 7.27
CA PHE A 54 -0.59 4.06 8.18
C PHE A 54 -0.67 5.54 8.59
N GLY A 55 -0.92 6.43 7.64
CA GLY A 55 -1.11 7.84 7.95
C GLY A 55 -2.40 8.10 8.74
N CYS A 56 -3.49 7.36 8.54
CA CYS A 56 -4.66 7.44 9.41
C CYS A 56 -4.35 7.01 10.85
N LEU A 57 -3.54 5.96 11.05
CA LEU A 57 -3.14 5.57 12.41
C LEU A 57 -2.31 6.66 13.10
N ILE A 58 -1.38 7.28 12.38
CA ILE A 58 -0.48 8.29 12.95
C ILE A 58 -1.16 9.67 13.10
N PHE A 59 -1.85 10.14 12.07
CA PHE A 59 -2.42 11.48 12.04
C PHE A 59 -3.85 11.56 12.56
N VAL A 60 -4.54 10.42 12.74
CA VAL A 60 -5.89 10.38 13.31
C VAL A 60 -5.93 9.60 14.62
N ALA A 61 -5.58 8.33 14.63
CA ALA A 61 -5.78 7.49 15.82
C ALA A 61 -4.91 7.94 17.02
N LEU A 62 -3.63 8.24 16.78
CA LEU A 62 -2.71 8.71 17.81
C LEU A 62 -3.17 10.05 18.45
N PRO A 63 -3.46 11.13 17.69
CA PRO A 63 -3.95 12.38 18.27
C PRO A 63 -5.31 12.22 18.96
N VAL A 64 -6.22 11.36 18.47
CA VAL A 64 -7.49 11.06 19.17
C VAL A 64 -7.24 10.54 20.59
N VAL A 65 -6.29 9.62 20.75
CA VAL A 65 -5.95 9.08 22.09
C VAL A 65 -5.32 10.17 22.96
N ILE A 66 -4.43 11.00 22.39
CA ILE A 66 -3.78 12.10 23.09
C ILE A 66 -4.82 13.13 23.58
N PHE A 67 -5.68 13.62 22.69
CA PHE A 67 -6.69 14.63 23.03
C PHE A 67 -7.71 14.11 24.03
N LYS A 68 -8.12 12.84 23.90
CA LYS A 68 -8.98 12.19 24.90
C LYS A 68 -8.37 12.21 26.31
N GLN A 69 -7.07 11.94 26.44
CA GLN A 69 -6.40 11.87 27.75
C GLN A 69 -6.05 13.25 28.30
N ILE A 70 -5.62 14.18 27.45
CA ILE A 70 -5.17 15.51 27.86
C ILE A 70 -6.35 16.45 28.10
N GLU A 71 -7.27 16.54 27.14
CA GLU A 71 -8.42 17.48 27.20
C GLU A 71 -9.62 16.87 27.93
N GLY A 72 -9.59 15.56 28.22
CA GLY A 72 -10.70 14.86 28.87
C GLY A 72 -11.93 14.69 27.97
N TRP A 73 -11.80 14.93 26.66
CA TRP A 73 -12.87 14.77 25.69
C TRP A 73 -13.27 13.30 25.52
N SER A 74 -14.52 13.06 25.13
CA SER A 74 -14.94 11.74 24.70
C SER A 74 -14.21 11.31 23.41
N THR A 75 -14.22 10.00 23.13
CA THR A 75 -13.62 9.47 21.89
C THR A 75 -14.26 10.11 20.65
N LEU A 76 -15.57 10.37 20.66
CA LEU A 76 -16.29 10.99 19.54
C LEU A 76 -15.87 12.44 19.33
N GLU A 77 -15.82 13.23 20.40
CA GLU A 77 -15.37 14.64 20.34
C GLU A 77 -13.93 14.75 19.87
N SER A 78 -13.06 13.84 20.32
CA SER A 78 -11.65 13.80 19.87
C SER A 78 -11.53 13.46 18.39
N ILE A 79 -12.29 12.47 17.90
CA ILE A 79 -12.34 12.14 16.46
C ILE A 79 -12.89 13.31 15.66
N TYR A 80 -13.97 13.92 16.14
CA TYR A 80 -14.59 15.08 15.53
C TYR A 80 -13.59 16.22 15.37
N PHE A 81 -12.91 16.61 16.45
CA PHE A 81 -11.89 17.67 16.42
C PHE A 81 -10.79 17.38 15.41
N VAL A 82 -10.24 16.16 15.42
CA VAL A 82 -9.15 15.78 14.52
C VAL A 82 -9.59 15.82 13.06
N VAL A 83 -10.75 15.27 12.73
CA VAL A 83 -11.26 15.27 11.35
C VAL A 83 -11.53 16.69 10.89
N ILE A 84 -12.29 17.49 11.65
CA ILE A 84 -12.66 18.87 11.29
C ILE A 84 -11.43 19.78 11.13
N THR A 85 -10.40 19.56 11.94
CA THR A 85 -9.13 20.30 11.87
C THR A 85 -8.34 19.92 10.62
N LEU A 86 -8.16 18.62 10.35
CA LEU A 86 -7.41 18.15 9.17
C LEU A 86 -8.14 18.43 7.86
N THR A 87 -9.47 18.37 7.84
CA THR A 87 -10.28 18.76 6.69
C THR A 87 -10.35 20.27 6.50
N THR A 88 -9.74 21.07 7.38
CA THR A 88 -9.79 22.54 7.38
C THR A 88 -11.20 23.12 7.43
N ILE A 89 -12.17 22.35 7.96
CA ILE A 89 -13.53 22.87 8.19
C ILE A 89 -13.48 23.85 9.36
N GLY A 90 -12.80 23.46 10.44
CA GLY A 90 -12.38 24.36 11.52
C GLY A 90 -13.51 25.16 12.18
N PHE A 91 -14.60 24.52 12.62
CA PHE A 91 -15.69 25.21 13.31
C PHE A 91 -15.25 25.99 14.56
N GLY A 92 -14.24 25.47 15.28
CA GLY A 92 -13.63 26.13 16.44
C GLY A 92 -14.42 25.97 17.75
N ASP A 93 -15.39 25.06 17.78
CA ASP A 93 -16.14 24.65 18.97
C ASP A 93 -15.29 23.80 19.94
N PHE A 94 -14.42 22.95 19.40
CA PHE A 94 -13.37 22.26 20.14
C PHE A 94 -12.00 22.82 19.75
N VAL A 95 -11.19 23.21 20.74
CA VAL A 95 -9.84 23.76 20.54
C VAL A 95 -8.89 23.14 21.55
N ALA A 96 -7.82 22.52 21.05
CA ALA A 96 -6.75 21.99 21.87
C ALA A 96 -6.00 23.13 22.59
N GLY A 97 -5.83 23.00 23.90
CA GLY A 97 -5.07 23.93 24.73
C GLY A 97 -5.91 25.03 25.35
N GLY A 98 -7.20 24.76 25.58
CA GLY A 98 -8.12 25.62 26.33
C GLY A 98 -8.02 25.49 27.86
N LEU A 99 -7.29 24.49 28.37
CA LEU A 99 -7.10 24.27 29.82
C LEU A 99 -6.28 25.39 30.46
N GLU A 100 -6.70 25.88 31.64
CA GLU A 100 -6.10 27.01 32.36
C GLU A 100 -4.73 26.73 33.01
N ASN A 101 -3.99 25.70 32.58
CA ASN A 101 -2.69 25.35 33.14
C ASN A 101 -1.52 25.84 32.26
N PRO A 102 -0.92 27.01 32.58
CA PRO A 102 0.04 27.69 31.69
C PRO A 102 1.35 26.91 31.47
N GLU A 103 1.81 26.13 32.45
CA GLU A 103 3.07 25.38 32.31
C GLU A 103 3.00 24.24 31.28
N PHE A 104 1.87 23.52 31.26
CA PHE A 104 1.67 22.41 30.33
C PHE A 104 1.41 22.89 28.89
N LEU A 105 0.73 24.02 28.75
CA LEU A 105 0.38 24.61 27.45
C LEU A 105 1.60 25.01 26.61
N ASN A 106 2.69 25.42 27.25
CA ASN A 106 3.89 25.89 26.54
C ASN A 106 4.56 24.82 25.67
N TYR A 107 4.51 23.55 26.08
CA TYR A 107 5.03 22.43 25.29
C TYR A 107 3.97 21.83 24.38
N TYR A 108 2.73 21.78 24.84
CA TYR A 108 1.65 21.13 24.12
C TYR A 108 1.21 21.91 22.87
N LYS A 109 1.00 23.24 22.97
CA LYS A 109 0.57 24.08 21.85
C LYS A 109 1.48 23.98 20.61
N PRO A 110 2.82 24.12 20.71
CA PRO A 110 3.68 24.00 19.52
C PRO A 110 3.68 22.59 18.93
N VAL A 111 3.55 21.54 19.74
CA VAL A 111 3.44 20.15 19.25
C VAL A 111 2.14 19.95 18.48
N VAL A 112 1.02 20.46 18.98
CA VAL A 112 -0.27 20.41 18.27
C VAL A 112 -0.20 21.19 16.96
N LEU A 113 0.38 22.39 16.96
CA LEU A 113 0.57 23.17 15.72
C LEU A 113 1.44 22.42 14.71
N PHE A 114 2.54 21.82 15.15
CA PHE A 114 3.39 20.99 14.29
C PHE A 114 2.62 19.80 13.71
N TRP A 115 1.82 19.11 14.53
CA TRP A 115 0.95 18.04 14.07
C TRP A 115 -0.06 18.52 13.02
N ILE A 116 -0.69 19.68 13.20
CA ILE A 116 -1.61 20.27 12.21
C ILE A 116 -0.87 20.55 10.90
N LEU A 117 0.32 21.14 10.94
CA LEU A 117 1.10 21.45 9.72
C LEU A 117 1.44 20.18 8.93
N VAL A 118 1.96 19.15 9.60
CA VAL A 118 2.33 17.89 8.93
C VAL A 118 1.09 17.10 8.51
N GLY A 119 0.08 17.05 9.38
CA GLY A 119 -1.19 16.37 9.11
C GLY A 119 -1.94 16.99 7.94
N LEU A 120 -1.89 18.31 7.78
CA LEU A 120 -2.51 19.01 6.66
C LEU A 120 -1.79 18.70 5.34
N ALA A 121 -0.46 18.66 5.34
CA ALA A 121 0.31 18.25 4.15
C ALA A 121 -0.04 16.81 3.73
N TYR A 122 -0.15 15.89 4.71
CA TYR A 122 -0.58 14.52 4.47
C TYR A 122 -2.03 14.47 3.94
N PHE A 123 -2.95 15.20 4.55
CA PHE A 123 -4.35 15.24 4.13
C PHE A 123 -4.49 15.81 2.71
N ALA A 124 -3.73 16.84 2.37
CA ALA A 124 -3.68 17.42 1.03
C ALA A 124 -3.17 16.41 -0.02
N ALA A 125 -2.16 15.60 0.32
CA ALA A 125 -1.67 14.52 -0.54
C ALA A 125 -2.75 13.45 -0.77
N VAL A 126 -3.48 13.08 0.29
CA VAL A 126 -4.61 12.14 0.20
C VAL A 126 -5.73 12.70 -0.68
N LEU A 127 -6.11 13.96 -0.50
CA LEU A 127 -7.11 14.64 -1.34
C LEU A 127 -6.68 14.70 -2.81
N SER A 128 -5.41 15.01 -3.08
CA SER A 128 -4.86 15.06 -4.43
C SER A 128 -4.98 13.71 -5.13
N MET A 129 -4.63 12.65 -4.43
CA MET A 129 -4.71 11.27 -4.94
C MET A 129 -6.16 10.83 -5.18
N ILE A 130 -7.08 11.21 -4.29
CA ILE A 130 -8.52 10.98 -4.48
C ILE A 130 -9.04 11.75 -5.69
N GLY A 131 -8.60 13.00 -5.88
CA GLY A 131 -8.93 13.83 -7.04
C GLY A 131 -8.47 13.20 -8.37
N ASP A 132 -7.25 12.67 -8.42
CA ASP A 132 -6.73 11.96 -9.59
C ASP A 132 -7.55 10.70 -9.90
N TRP A 133 -7.97 9.96 -8.87
CA TRP A 133 -8.81 8.79 -9.02
C TRP A 133 -10.21 9.16 -9.55
N PHE A 134 -10.85 10.21 -9.01
CA PHE A 134 -12.11 10.73 -9.53
C PHE A 134 -11.99 11.17 -10.99
N ARG A 135 -10.87 11.78 -11.39
CA ARG A 135 -10.63 12.18 -12.79
C ARG A 135 -10.58 10.97 -13.72
N VAL A 136 -9.99 9.85 -13.29
CA VAL A 136 -9.95 8.61 -14.07
C VAL A 136 -11.36 8.03 -14.24
N ILE A 137 -12.16 8.02 -13.17
CA ILE A 137 -13.55 7.54 -13.23
C ILE A 137 -14.40 8.44 -14.14
N SER A 138 -14.29 9.76 -14.02
CA SER A 138 -15.03 10.70 -14.85
C SER A 138 -14.75 10.51 -16.35
N LYS A 139 -13.49 10.20 -16.73
CA LYS A 139 -13.14 9.88 -18.11
C LYS A 139 -13.80 8.59 -18.60
N LYS A 140 -13.76 7.53 -17.79
CA LYS A 140 -14.42 6.24 -18.08
C LYS A 140 -15.92 6.43 -18.35
N THR A 141 -16.61 7.15 -17.46
CA THR A 141 -18.04 7.43 -17.61
C THR A 141 -18.34 8.21 -18.89
N LYS A 142 -17.50 9.19 -19.27
CA LYS A 142 -17.70 9.96 -20.51
C LYS A 142 -17.49 9.14 -21.79
N GLU A 143 -16.57 8.17 -21.75
CA GLU A 143 -16.31 7.25 -22.86
C GLU A 143 -17.47 6.26 -23.05
N GLU A 144 -18.00 5.70 -21.95
CA GLU A 144 -19.17 4.81 -21.96
C GLU A 144 -20.41 5.54 -22.49
N VAL A 145 -20.72 6.72 -21.94
CA VAL A 145 -21.86 7.54 -22.41
C VAL A 145 -21.72 7.95 -23.88
N ARG A 146 -20.49 8.16 -24.39
CA ARG A 146 -20.26 8.44 -25.81
C ARG A 146 -20.48 7.20 -26.69
N ALA A 147 -20.08 6.02 -26.22
CA ALA A 147 -20.24 4.76 -26.95
C ALA A 147 -21.72 4.38 -27.08
N ASP A 148 -22.56 4.73 -26.11
CA ASP A 148 -24.00 4.47 -26.16
C ASP A 148 -24.76 5.38 -27.16
N VAL A 149 -24.14 6.51 -27.56
CA VAL A 149 -24.75 7.52 -28.46
C VAL A 149 -24.35 7.32 -29.93
N LEU A 150 -23.31 6.52 -30.22
CA LEU A 150 -22.83 6.22 -31.57
C LEU A 150 -23.31 4.84 -32.05
#